data_AF-A0A0S7F296-F1
#
_entry.id   AF-A0A0S7F296-F1
#
_cell.length_a   1.000
_cell.length_b   1.000
_cell.length_c   1.000
_cell.angle_alpha   90.00
_cell.angle_beta   90.00
_cell.angle_gamma   90.00
#
_symmetry.space_group_name_H-M   'P 1'
#
loop_
_entity.id
_entity.type
_entity.pdbx_description
1 polymer ?
#
loop_
_entity_poly.entity_id
_entity_poly.type
_entity_poly.pdbx_seq_one_letter_code
_entity_poly.pdbx_strand_id
1 'polypeptide(L)'
;MSADPFLQQEIAVRMTQCKFAVPLVLPNADPEKPSQFLLWPLRAVLGQWRSTNGRVQNGNLASTPLPIISCIKLGRCSVSKSQVLNYVLTGLKSSKNTFIHKGMDGGQVPRRLSNGLVELGWYLPTGDIDRDIYQAPFVISNLRGDASNHERCLKLLCQTSSALIIFCGDFKEKEKQLLESCKAMASKLILIDVYGTEGEENTTMEYSGQSLQECLWLPKESVLSGSTLSEEEVANKLCEILKSWVPDSLKPITLEAAAKLAFDIGLNVDESPVCKKAMATVEEILKGLDEGSVEFQQKQLPLQGHLWHRLAEIDKEESKLRKSEKDRWLGRLV
;
A
#
# COMPACT_ATOMS: atom_id res chain seq x y z
N MET A 1 -8.68 -11.36 -17.49
CA MET A 1 -8.46 -12.09 -16.22
C MET A 1 -9.82 -12.37 -15.62
N SER A 2 -10.16 -13.64 -15.46
CA SER A 2 -11.44 -14.17 -15.01
C SER A 2 -11.36 -14.61 -13.53
N ALA A 3 -10.89 -13.71 -12.67
CA ALA A 3 -11.06 -13.89 -11.23
C ALA A 3 -12.32 -13.13 -10.83
N ASP A 4 -13.22 -13.77 -10.10
CA ASP A 4 -14.37 -13.12 -9.50
C ASP A 4 -13.89 -11.88 -8.70
N PRO A 5 -14.42 -10.67 -8.93
CA PRO A 5 -14.04 -9.48 -8.19
C PRO A 5 -14.08 -9.65 -6.65
N PHE A 6 -14.93 -10.54 -6.14
CA PHE A 6 -14.96 -10.91 -4.71
C PHE A 6 -13.74 -11.73 -4.28
N LEU A 7 -13.29 -12.66 -5.11
CA LEU A 7 -12.08 -13.43 -4.83
C LEU A 7 -10.84 -12.52 -4.78
N GLN A 8 -10.77 -11.51 -5.65
CA GLN A 8 -9.67 -10.54 -5.63
C GLN A 8 -9.64 -9.73 -4.32
N GLN A 9 -10.81 -9.35 -3.81
CA GLN A 9 -10.95 -8.69 -2.50
C GLN A 9 -10.49 -9.61 -1.37
N GLU A 10 -10.93 -10.86 -1.35
CA GLU A 10 -10.52 -11.83 -0.32
C GLU A 10 -9.01 -12.07 -0.36
N ILE A 11 -8.41 -12.19 -1.54
CA ILE A 11 -6.96 -12.30 -1.70
C ILE A 11 -6.26 -11.08 -1.11
N ALA A 12 -6.70 -9.85 -1.44
CA ALA A 12 -6.10 -8.63 -0.91
C ALA A 12 -6.20 -8.58 0.63
N VAL A 13 -7.35 -8.94 1.21
CA VAL A 13 -7.55 -9.02 2.66
C VAL A 13 -6.56 -10.01 3.31
N ARG A 14 -6.43 -11.22 2.75
CA ARG A 14 -5.50 -12.24 3.27
C ARG A 14 -4.04 -11.81 3.14
N MET A 15 -3.67 -11.20 2.02
CA MET A 15 -2.32 -10.66 1.82
C MET A 15 -1.99 -9.59 2.88
N THR A 16 -2.89 -8.64 3.13
CA THR A 16 -2.69 -7.63 4.18
C THR A 16 -2.59 -8.23 5.58
N GLN A 17 -3.43 -9.23 5.91
CA GLN A 17 -3.37 -9.95 7.20
C GLN A 17 -2.03 -10.68 7.39
N CYS A 18 -1.52 -11.29 6.33
CA CYS A 18 -0.22 -11.96 6.30
C CYS A 18 0.98 -11.00 6.17
N LYS A 19 0.74 -9.68 6.11
CA LYS A 19 1.78 -8.65 5.89
C LYS A 19 2.55 -8.84 4.58
N PHE A 20 1.88 -9.33 3.54
CA PHE A 20 2.41 -9.38 2.18
C PHE A 20 2.12 -8.10 1.42
N ALA A 21 2.97 -7.78 0.45
CA ALA A 21 2.77 -6.63 -0.42
C ALA A 21 1.55 -6.85 -1.34
N VAL A 22 0.61 -5.91 -1.33
CA VAL A 22 -0.63 -6.00 -2.14
C VAL A 22 -0.47 -5.23 -3.45
N PRO A 23 -0.80 -5.83 -4.62
CA PRO A 23 -0.71 -5.13 -5.90
C PRO A 23 -1.61 -3.89 -5.98
N LEU A 24 -1.05 -2.76 -6.40
CA LEU A 24 -1.77 -1.52 -6.73
C LEU A 24 -1.86 -1.29 -8.24
N VAL A 25 -0.77 -1.53 -8.97
CA VAL A 25 -0.74 -1.40 -10.43
C VAL A 25 -0.18 -2.67 -11.04
N LEU A 26 -1.01 -3.39 -11.80
CA LEU A 26 -0.60 -4.57 -12.55
C LEU A 26 -0.11 -4.15 -13.95
N PRO A 27 1.13 -4.50 -14.34
CA PRO A 27 1.59 -4.29 -15.70
C PRO A 27 0.81 -5.19 -16.65
N ASN A 28 0.57 -4.70 -17.87
CA ASN A 28 -0.04 -5.52 -18.90
C ASN A 28 1.00 -6.48 -19.49
N ALA A 29 0.57 -7.69 -19.87
CA ALA A 29 1.43 -8.64 -20.57
C ALA A 29 1.81 -8.12 -21.97
N ASP A 30 0.94 -7.31 -22.56
CA ASP A 30 1.17 -6.58 -23.80
C ASP A 30 1.69 -5.17 -23.47
N PRO A 31 2.94 -4.83 -23.80
CA PRO A 31 3.55 -3.53 -23.44
C PRO A 31 2.84 -2.33 -24.08
N GLU A 32 2.09 -2.53 -25.17
CA GLU A 32 1.32 -1.46 -25.83
C GLU A 32 0.04 -1.12 -25.06
N LYS A 33 -0.44 -2.02 -24.20
CA LYS A 33 -1.67 -1.83 -23.44
C LYS A 33 -1.39 -1.15 -22.10
N PRO A 34 -2.30 -0.27 -21.65
CA PRO A 34 -2.16 0.38 -20.35
C PRO A 34 -2.16 -0.66 -19.22
N SER A 35 -1.32 -0.40 -18.22
CA SER A 35 -1.36 -1.10 -16.93
C SER A 35 -2.68 -0.83 -16.22
N GLN A 36 -3.05 -1.74 -15.31
CA GLN A 36 -4.31 -1.69 -14.58
C GLN A 36 -4.06 -1.28 -13.13
N PHE A 37 -4.67 -0.17 -12.71
CA PHE A 37 -4.78 0.27 -11.33
C PHE A 37 -5.90 -0.51 -10.64
N LEU A 38 -5.57 -1.18 -9.53
CA LEU A 38 -6.45 -2.03 -8.77
C LEU A 38 -6.99 -1.31 -7.52
N LEU A 39 -8.14 -0.65 -7.67
CA LEU A 39 -8.84 -0.05 -6.52
C LEU A 39 -9.85 -1.03 -5.91
N TRP A 40 -10.51 -1.84 -6.74
CA TRP A 40 -11.59 -2.72 -6.28
C TRP A 40 -11.16 -3.76 -5.23
N PRO A 41 -10.02 -4.47 -5.38
CA PRO A 41 -9.53 -5.41 -4.36
C PRO A 41 -9.27 -4.74 -3.01
N LEU A 42 -8.84 -3.48 -3.02
CA LEU A 42 -8.47 -2.72 -1.83
C LEU A 42 -9.70 -2.21 -1.05
N ARG A 43 -10.89 -2.20 -1.66
CA ARG A 43 -12.15 -1.82 -0.99
C ARG A 43 -12.50 -2.72 0.20
N ALA A 44 -12.04 -3.97 0.23
CA ALA A 44 -12.30 -4.87 1.35
C ALA A 44 -11.23 -4.80 2.45
N VAL A 45 -10.11 -4.12 2.20
CA VAL A 45 -8.96 -4.11 3.11
C VAL A 45 -9.19 -3.11 4.23
N LEU A 46 -9.36 -3.63 5.44
CA LEU A 46 -9.48 -2.85 6.66
C LEU A 46 -8.13 -2.76 7.37
N GLY A 47 -7.83 -1.56 7.88
CA GLY A 47 -6.68 -1.30 8.75
C GLY A 47 -7.14 -0.89 10.13
N GLN A 48 -6.40 -1.33 11.13
CA GLN A 48 -6.51 -0.89 12.51
C GLN A 48 -5.13 -0.42 12.97
N TRP A 49 -5.06 0.76 13.56
CA TRP A 49 -3.86 1.30 14.18
C TRP A 49 -4.23 2.15 15.39
N ARG A 50 -3.27 2.39 16.27
CA ARG A 50 -3.46 3.24 17.45
C ARG A 50 -2.57 4.47 17.33
N SER A 51 -3.16 5.63 17.54
CA SER A 51 -2.41 6.89 17.64
C SER A 51 -1.71 6.98 19.00
N THR A 52 -0.70 7.84 19.12
CA THR A 52 0.04 8.10 20.37
C THR A 52 -0.85 8.54 21.53
N ASN A 53 -2.01 9.12 21.26
CA ASN A 53 -3.03 9.46 22.26
C ASN A 53 -3.87 8.25 22.75
N GLY A 54 -3.52 7.03 22.33
CA GLY A 54 -4.20 5.81 22.71
C GLY A 54 -5.53 5.55 21.98
N ARG A 55 -5.96 6.43 21.06
CA ARG A 55 -7.20 6.20 20.29
C ARG A 55 -6.96 5.16 19.21
N VAL A 56 -7.81 4.13 19.22
CA VAL A 56 -7.85 3.12 18.16
C VAL A 56 -8.59 3.70 16.96
N GLN A 57 -7.94 3.71 15.82
CA GLN A 57 -8.51 4.08 14.53
C GLN A 57 -8.69 2.83 13.70
N ASN A 58 -9.88 2.68 13.13
CA ASN A 58 -10.22 1.61 12.21
C ASN A 58 -10.77 2.26 10.94
N GLY A 59 -10.33 1.78 9.78
CA GLY A 59 -10.79 2.35 8.51
C GLY A 59 -10.50 1.46 7.33
N ASN A 60 -11.22 1.72 6.24
CA ASN A 60 -10.91 1.15 4.93
C ASN A 60 -9.61 1.79 4.42
N LEU A 61 -8.59 0.98 4.12
CA LEU A 61 -7.29 1.49 3.69
C LEU A 61 -7.32 2.16 2.31
N ALA A 62 -8.33 1.89 1.48
CA ALA A 62 -8.51 2.59 0.21
C ALA A 62 -9.02 4.03 0.39
N SER A 63 -9.94 4.23 1.34
CA SER A 63 -10.62 5.51 1.60
C SER A 63 -9.95 6.33 2.71
N THR A 64 -9.10 5.71 3.53
CA THR A 64 -8.36 6.41 4.59
C THR A 64 -7.23 7.23 3.98
N PRO A 65 -7.12 8.54 4.28
CA PRO A 65 -6.01 9.35 3.82
C PRO A 65 -4.74 8.99 4.59
N LEU A 66 -3.75 8.41 3.88
CA LEU A 66 -2.46 8.02 4.44
C LEU A 66 -1.32 8.61 3.60
N PRO A 67 -0.17 8.96 4.21
CA PRO A 67 1.02 9.29 3.46
C PRO A 67 1.48 8.12 2.58
N ILE A 68 1.80 8.40 1.32
CA ILE A 68 2.36 7.42 0.39
C ILE A 68 3.84 7.75 0.17
N ILE A 69 4.71 6.81 0.50
CA ILE A 69 6.14 6.87 0.25
C ILE A 69 6.44 5.91 -0.89
N SER A 70 6.73 6.44 -2.08
CA SER A 70 6.98 5.60 -3.24
C SER A 70 8.46 5.37 -3.46
N CYS A 71 8.80 4.16 -3.87
CA CYS A 71 10.18 3.72 -3.98
C CYS A 71 10.44 3.13 -5.36
N ILE A 72 11.33 3.77 -6.11
CA ILE A 72 11.68 3.39 -7.48
C ILE A 72 13.16 3.05 -7.60
N LYS A 73 13.51 2.36 -8.69
CA LYS A 73 14.89 2.06 -9.05
C LYS A 73 15.16 2.58 -10.46
N LEU A 74 16.29 3.24 -10.67
CA LEU A 74 16.78 3.70 -11.97
C LEU A 74 18.13 3.02 -12.24
N GLY A 75 18.23 2.33 -13.37
CA GLY A 75 19.45 1.61 -13.76
C GLY A 75 19.72 0.36 -12.92
N ARG A 76 20.97 -0.12 -12.94
CA ARG A 76 21.42 -1.24 -12.10
C ARG A 76 21.87 -0.71 -10.75
N CYS A 77 21.51 -1.40 -9.68
CA CYS A 77 21.90 -1.05 -8.32
C CYS A 77 22.47 -2.28 -7.64
N SER A 78 23.56 -2.13 -6.89
CA SER A 78 24.14 -3.23 -6.10
C SER A 78 23.24 -3.63 -4.93
N VAL A 79 22.58 -2.65 -4.30
CA VAL A 79 21.63 -2.85 -3.19
C VAL A 79 20.24 -3.29 -3.68
N SER A 80 19.66 -4.23 -2.95
CA SER A 80 18.28 -4.69 -3.11
C SER A 80 17.30 -3.69 -2.50
N LYS A 81 16.71 -2.83 -3.34
CA LYS A 81 15.64 -1.90 -2.95
C LYS A 81 14.55 -2.56 -2.09
N SER A 82 13.97 -3.68 -2.52
CA SER A 82 12.91 -4.35 -1.76
C SER A 82 13.35 -4.83 -0.37
N GLN A 83 14.62 -5.19 -0.21
CA GLN A 83 15.15 -5.64 1.09
C GLN A 83 15.33 -4.45 2.04
N VAL A 84 15.86 -3.34 1.54
CA VAL A 84 15.91 -2.07 2.29
C VAL A 84 14.50 -1.68 2.75
N LEU A 85 13.49 -1.75 1.86
CA LEU A 85 12.11 -1.42 2.23
C LEU A 85 11.51 -2.38 3.25
N ASN A 86 11.88 -3.67 3.23
CA ASN A 86 11.47 -4.60 4.28
C ASN A 86 12.04 -4.18 5.63
N TYR A 87 13.33 -3.87 5.70
CA TYR A 87 13.94 -3.35 6.94
C TYR A 87 13.29 -2.05 7.41
N VAL A 88 12.93 -1.15 6.49
CA VAL A 88 12.22 0.09 6.81
C VAL A 88 10.82 -0.17 7.39
N LEU A 89 10.09 -1.18 6.91
CA LEU A 89 8.74 -1.51 7.38
C LEU A 89 8.71 -2.36 8.65
N THR A 90 9.55 -3.39 8.72
CA THR A 90 9.46 -4.43 9.76
C THR A 90 10.60 -4.36 10.77
N GLY A 91 11.61 -3.53 10.52
CA GLY A 91 12.81 -3.39 11.34
C GLY A 91 13.85 -4.47 11.06
N LEU A 92 15.13 -4.16 11.33
CA LEU A 92 16.27 -5.05 11.08
C LEU A 92 16.20 -6.40 11.79
N LYS A 93 15.53 -6.45 12.95
CA LYS A 93 15.41 -7.65 13.78
C LYS A 93 14.31 -8.61 13.31
N SER A 94 13.47 -8.18 12.37
CA SER A 94 12.36 -8.99 11.88
C SER A 94 12.77 -9.82 10.67
N SER A 95 12.45 -11.11 10.69
CA SER A 95 12.59 -12.00 9.52
C SER A 95 11.42 -11.90 8.54
N LYS A 96 10.43 -11.02 8.79
CA LYS A 96 9.24 -10.88 7.96
C LYS A 96 9.53 -9.98 6.76
N ASN A 97 9.37 -10.55 5.57
CA ASN A 97 9.50 -9.85 4.30
C ASN A 97 8.12 -9.51 3.73
N THR A 98 7.84 -8.22 3.55
CA THR A 98 6.60 -7.75 2.91
C THR A 98 6.76 -7.78 1.38
N PHE A 99 7.86 -7.23 0.90
CA PHE A 99 8.23 -7.21 -0.51
C PHE A 99 9.19 -8.35 -0.83
N ILE A 100 9.01 -8.99 -1.98
CA ILE A 100 9.95 -10.03 -2.42
C ILE A 100 11.26 -9.36 -2.84
N HIS A 101 12.37 -9.90 -2.34
CA HIS A 101 13.72 -9.43 -2.64
C HIS A 101 14.61 -10.58 -3.14
N LYS A 102 15.76 -10.23 -3.71
CA LYS A 102 16.69 -11.16 -4.36
C LYS A 102 17.22 -12.25 -3.39
N GLY A 103 17.31 -11.94 -2.10
CA GLY A 103 17.80 -12.85 -1.06
C GLY A 103 16.78 -13.89 -0.58
N MET A 104 15.54 -13.88 -1.07
CA MET A 104 14.53 -14.89 -0.73
C MET A 104 14.64 -16.11 -1.64
N ASP A 105 14.10 -17.24 -1.18
CA ASP A 105 13.91 -18.43 -2.01
C ASP A 105 13.07 -18.08 -3.25
N GLY A 106 13.61 -18.38 -4.44
CA GLY A 106 13.00 -18.01 -5.72
C GLY A 106 13.10 -16.51 -6.08
N GLY A 107 13.71 -15.67 -5.24
CA GLY A 107 13.90 -14.23 -5.47
C GLY A 107 14.85 -13.90 -6.63
N GLN A 108 15.69 -14.85 -7.01
CA GLN A 108 16.62 -14.75 -8.15
C GLN A 108 16.01 -15.20 -9.48
N VAL A 109 14.76 -15.71 -9.47
CA VAL A 109 14.10 -16.15 -10.70
C VAL A 109 13.88 -14.96 -11.62
N PRO A 110 14.26 -15.05 -12.91
CA PRO A 110 14.05 -13.98 -13.87
C PRO A 110 12.58 -13.55 -13.93
N ARG A 111 12.36 -12.25 -13.74
CA ARG A 111 11.03 -11.65 -13.76
C ARG A 111 10.52 -11.56 -15.20
N ARG A 112 9.42 -12.24 -15.49
CA ARG A 112 8.77 -12.19 -16.81
C ARG A 112 7.60 -11.21 -16.88
N LEU A 113 6.78 -11.16 -15.82
CA LEU A 113 5.53 -10.39 -15.80
C LEU A 113 5.47 -9.34 -14.68
N SER A 114 6.43 -9.33 -13.76
CA SER A 114 6.39 -8.46 -12.57
C SER A 114 7.17 -7.15 -12.72
N ASN A 115 7.82 -6.91 -13.87
CA ASN A 115 8.41 -5.60 -14.15
C ASN A 115 7.29 -4.60 -14.45
N GLY A 116 7.28 -3.48 -13.75
CA GLY A 116 6.21 -2.46 -13.82
C GLY A 116 5.13 -2.63 -12.76
N LEU A 117 5.17 -3.70 -11.98
CA LEU A 117 4.26 -3.94 -10.85
C LEU A 117 4.52 -2.91 -9.74
N VAL A 118 3.47 -2.21 -9.32
CA VAL A 118 3.50 -1.39 -8.10
C VAL A 118 2.78 -2.16 -7.00
N GLU A 119 3.46 -2.40 -5.89
CA GLU A 119 2.91 -3.11 -4.73
C GLU A 119 2.89 -2.19 -3.50
N LEU A 120 1.97 -2.43 -2.57
CA LEU A 120 1.80 -1.66 -1.35
C LEU A 120 2.16 -2.47 -0.11
N GLY A 121 2.84 -1.83 0.82
CA GLY A 121 3.03 -2.31 2.20
C GLY A 121 2.60 -1.23 3.18
N TRP A 122 1.71 -1.58 4.11
CA TRP A 122 1.23 -0.65 5.13
C TRP A 122 2.05 -0.77 6.41
N TYR A 123 2.48 0.37 6.94
CA TYR A 123 2.93 0.48 8.32
C TYR A 123 1.77 1.01 9.17
N LEU A 124 1.32 0.21 10.13
CA LEU A 124 0.22 0.53 11.03
C LEU A 124 0.73 0.41 12.48
N PRO A 125 0.91 1.53 13.21
CA PRO A 125 1.42 1.51 14.57
C PRO A 125 0.44 0.87 15.55
N THR A 126 0.98 0.21 16.57
CA THR A 126 0.23 -0.44 17.65
C THR A 126 -0.08 0.51 18.81
N GLY A 127 0.57 1.68 18.85
CA GLY A 127 0.50 2.68 19.91
C GLY A 127 1.49 2.41 21.05
N ASP A 128 2.43 1.48 20.87
CA ASP A 128 3.49 1.17 21.81
C ASP A 128 4.76 1.93 21.40
N ILE A 129 5.13 2.94 22.18
CA ILE A 129 6.23 3.86 21.85
C ILE A 129 7.58 3.11 21.79
N ASP A 130 7.75 2.05 22.59
CA ASP A 130 9.01 1.31 22.67
C ASP A 130 9.14 0.25 21.56
N ARG A 131 8.01 -0.22 21.02
CA ARG A 131 7.98 -1.27 19.98
C ARG A 131 7.76 -0.72 18.58
N ASP A 132 7.00 0.36 18.42
CA ASP A 132 6.70 0.94 17.12
C ASP A 132 7.90 1.74 16.58
N ILE A 133 8.30 1.44 15.35
CA ILE A 133 9.35 2.15 14.61
C ILE A 133 8.90 3.59 14.29
N TYR A 134 7.62 3.77 13.97
CA TYR A 134 7.03 5.07 13.64
C TYR A 134 5.74 5.28 14.43
N GLN A 135 5.45 6.53 14.78
CA GLN A 135 4.32 6.88 15.63
C GLN A 135 3.03 7.20 14.84
N ALA A 136 3.09 7.21 13.50
CA ALA A 136 1.95 7.44 12.63
C ALA A 136 1.94 6.46 11.44
N PRO A 137 0.75 6.11 10.91
CA PRO A 137 0.62 5.17 9.81
C PRO A 137 1.06 5.78 8.48
N PHE A 138 1.57 4.95 7.58
CA PHE A 138 1.86 5.31 6.20
C PHE A 138 1.87 4.09 5.29
N VAL A 139 1.96 4.32 4.00
CA VAL A 139 2.01 3.28 2.97
C VAL A 139 3.30 3.41 2.18
N ILE A 140 4.04 2.33 2.02
CA ILE A 140 5.12 2.25 1.04
C ILE A 140 4.56 1.69 -0.25
N SER A 141 4.79 2.39 -1.35
CA SER A 141 4.58 1.84 -2.69
C SER A 141 5.93 1.44 -3.32
N ASN A 142 6.01 0.24 -3.86
CA ASN A 142 7.24 -0.34 -4.38
C ASN A 142 7.07 -0.67 -5.86
N LEU A 143 7.70 0.10 -6.74
CA LEU A 143 7.74 -0.22 -8.18
C LEU A 143 8.80 -1.29 -8.44
N ARG A 144 8.39 -2.46 -8.92
CA ARG A 144 9.29 -3.53 -9.33
C ARG A 144 9.85 -3.30 -10.72
N GLY A 145 11.14 -3.52 -10.87
CA GLY A 145 11.83 -3.35 -12.15
C GLY A 145 12.66 -2.07 -12.17
N ASP A 146 13.03 -1.66 -13.38
CA ASP A 146 13.63 -0.36 -13.64
C ASP A 146 12.53 0.60 -14.06
N ALA A 147 12.40 1.72 -13.34
CA ALA A 147 11.38 2.73 -13.59
C ALA A 147 11.57 3.44 -14.93
N SER A 148 12.78 3.41 -15.50
CA SER A 148 13.10 4.00 -16.81
C SER A 148 12.30 3.41 -17.98
N ASN A 149 11.68 2.25 -17.78
CA ASN A 149 10.85 1.55 -18.76
C ASN A 149 9.34 1.66 -18.48
N HIS A 150 8.95 2.35 -17.40
CA HIS A 150 7.55 2.41 -16.94
C HIS A 150 7.12 3.85 -16.64
N GLU A 151 7.15 4.70 -17.66
CA GLU A 151 6.93 6.15 -17.54
C GLU A 151 5.57 6.50 -16.90
N ARG A 152 4.48 5.81 -17.27
CA ARG A 152 3.15 6.06 -16.68
C ARG A 152 3.12 5.74 -15.18
N CYS A 153 3.72 4.62 -14.77
CA CYS A 153 3.85 4.28 -13.34
C CYS A 153 4.72 5.30 -12.63
N LEU A 154 5.83 5.75 -13.25
CA LEU A 154 6.70 6.77 -12.66
C LEU A 154 5.95 8.09 -12.43
N LYS A 155 5.21 8.57 -13.43
CA LYS A 155 4.37 9.78 -13.32
C LYS A 155 3.34 9.65 -12.21
N LEU A 156 2.63 8.51 -12.15
CA LEU A 156 1.68 8.23 -11.08
C LEU A 156 2.34 8.38 -9.71
N LEU A 157 3.44 7.66 -9.50
CA LEU A 157 4.14 7.67 -8.23
C LEU A 157 4.63 9.06 -7.88
N CYS A 158 5.17 9.84 -8.82
CA CYS A 158 5.59 11.21 -8.52
C CYS A 158 4.43 12.09 -8.03
N GLN A 159 3.25 11.95 -8.63
CA GLN A 159 2.07 12.77 -8.31
C GLN A 159 1.35 12.33 -7.02
N THR A 160 1.31 11.03 -6.74
CA THR A 160 0.58 10.49 -5.58
C THR A 160 1.41 10.46 -4.31
N SER A 161 2.74 10.53 -4.41
CA SER A 161 3.62 10.37 -3.25
C SER A 161 3.78 11.65 -2.45
N SER A 162 3.77 11.49 -1.14
CA SER A 162 4.26 12.50 -0.20
C SER A 162 5.79 12.60 -0.24
N ALA A 163 6.46 11.46 -0.44
CA ALA A 163 7.90 11.38 -0.60
C ALA A 163 8.27 10.29 -1.62
N LEU A 164 9.25 10.58 -2.48
CA LEU A 164 9.77 9.66 -3.49
C LEU A 164 11.21 9.27 -3.14
N ILE A 165 11.46 7.97 -2.96
CA ILE A 165 12.78 7.41 -2.73
C ILE A 165 13.27 6.77 -4.03
N ILE A 166 14.43 7.22 -4.51
CA ILE A 166 15.00 6.80 -5.79
C ILE A 166 16.32 6.10 -5.53
N PHE A 167 16.38 4.81 -5.83
CA PHE A 167 17.63 4.06 -5.86
C PHE A 167 18.23 4.19 -7.26
N CYS A 168 19.40 4.79 -7.38
CA CYS A 168 20.04 5.02 -8.66
C CYS A 168 21.45 4.44 -8.61
N GLY A 169 21.83 3.57 -9.55
CA GLY A 169 23.19 3.02 -9.57
C GLY A 169 23.93 3.12 -10.91
N ASP A 170 23.24 3.44 -12.01
CA ASP A 170 23.88 3.80 -13.28
C ASP A 170 23.40 5.18 -13.73
N PHE A 171 24.27 6.19 -13.64
CA PHE A 171 23.90 7.58 -13.88
C PHE A 171 24.09 8.00 -15.35
N LYS A 172 23.32 7.42 -16.27
CA LYS A 172 23.35 7.83 -17.69
C LYS A 172 22.41 9.00 -17.94
N GLU A 173 22.51 9.58 -19.14
CA GLU A 173 21.79 10.80 -19.51
C GLU A 173 20.26 10.63 -19.43
N LYS A 174 19.74 9.45 -19.78
CA LYS A 174 18.31 9.14 -19.68
C LYS A 174 17.83 9.18 -18.22
N GLU A 175 18.59 8.56 -17.32
CA GLU A 175 18.26 8.50 -15.89
C GLU A 175 18.32 9.90 -15.25
N LYS A 176 19.25 10.76 -15.69
CA LYS A 176 19.33 12.17 -15.28
C LYS A 176 18.05 12.94 -15.64
N GLN A 177 17.61 12.86 -16.89
CA GLN A 177 16.40 13.54 -17.35
C GLN A 177 15.15 13.05 -16.61
N LEU A 178 15.07 11.76 -16.31
CA LEU A 178 13.99 11.20 -15.50
C LEU A 178 14.04 11.71 -14.06
N LEU A 179 15.23 11.83 -13.47
CA LEU A 179 15.41 12.37 -12.13
C LEU A 179 14.99 13.84 -12.04
N GLU A 180 15.36 14.67 -13.01
CA GLU A 180 14.92 16.06 -13.11
C GLU A 180 13.40 16.17 -13.24
N SER A 181 12.81 15.31 -14.07
CA SER A 181 11.35 15.22 -14.22
C SER A 181 10.68 14.83 -12.89
N CYS A 182 11.26 13.88 -12.16
CA CYS A 182 10.77 13.48 -10.83
C CYS A 182 10.89 14.63 -9.83
N LYS A 183 11.99 15.39 -9.84
CA LYS A 183 12.20 16.56 -8.97
C LYS A 183 11.14 17.65 -9.20
N ALA A 184 10.74 17.86 -10.45
CA ALA A 184 9.71 18.84 -10.78
C ALA A 184 8.30 18.43 -10.31
N MET A 185 8.02 17.13 -10.24
CA MET A 185 6.70 16.60 -9.89
C MET A 185 6.54 16.19 -8.42
N ALA A 186 7.60 15.67 -7.79
CA ALA A 186 7.55 15.09 -6.46
C ALA A 186 7.55 16.16 -5.37
N SER A 187 6.75 15.96 -4.32
CA SER A 187 6.70 16.87 -3.17
C SER A 187 8.00 16.86 -2.36
N LYS A 188 8.55 15.66 -2.14
CA LYS A 188 9.83 15.42 -1.47
C LYS A 188 10.55 14.28 -2.16
N LEU A 189 11.88 14.36 -2.21
CA LEU A 189 12.71 13.40 -2.91
C LEU A 189 13.92 13.01 -2.06
N ILE A 190 14.19 11.71 -1.98
CA ILE A 190 15.41 11.13 -1.42
C ILE A 190 16.07 10.35 -2.55
N LEU A 191 17.30 10.72 -2.90
CA LEU A 191 18.14 9.99 -3.83
C LEU A 191 19.10 9.11 -3.03
N ILE A 192 19.14 7.83 -3.34
CA ILE A 192 20.13 6.89 -2.82
C ILE A 192 21.02 6.51 -4.01
N ASP A 193 22.25 6.95 -3.94
CA ASP A 193 23.27 6.62 -4.94
C ASP A 193 23.90 5.27 -4.61
N VAL A 194 23.68 4.28 -5.45
CA VAL A 194 24.03 2.88 -5.24
C VAL A 194 24.82 2.37 -6.45
N TYR A 195 25.85 3.12 -6.82
CA TYR A 195 26.79 2.69 -7.84
C TYR A 195 27.47 1.38 -7.42
N GLY A 196 27.45 0.38 -8.32
CA GLY A 196 28.05 -0.92 -8.05
C GLY A 196 29.53 -0.96 -8.44
N THR A 197 30.41 -1.27 -7.49
CA THR A 197 31.77 -1.75 -7.77
C THR A 197 31.76 -3.27 -7.92
N GLU A 198 30.98 -3.81 -8.87
CA GLU A 198 31.09 -5.23 -9.24
C GLU A 198 31.40 -5.34 -10.73
N GLY A 199 32.70 -5.40 -11.03
CA GLY A 199 33.22 -6.26 -12.08
C GLY A 199 33.04 -5.85 -13.54
N GLU A 200 33.47 -4.65 -13.93
CA GLU A 200 34.07 -4.44 -15.26
C GLU A 200 35.30 -3.55 -15.10
N GLU A 201 36.48 -4.17 -14.99
CA GLU A 201 37.72 -3.54 -15.46
C GLU A 201 37.50 -3.18 -16.94
N ASN A 202 37.78 -1.93 -17.30
CA ASN A 202 37.68 -1.32 -18.64
C ASN A 202 36.40 -0.52 -18.94
N THR A 203 36.15 0.51 -18.14
CA THR A 203 36.17 1.87 -18.71
C THR A 203 36.42 2.87 -17.59
N THR A 204 37.69 3.25 -17.44
CA THR A 204 38.07 4.54 -16.87
C THR A 204 37.43 5.65 -17.73
N MET A 205 36.16 5.94 -17.49
CA MET A 205 35.73 7.33 -17.61
C MET A 205 36.06 7.97 -16.27
N GLU A 206 37.16 8.71 -16.28
CA GLU A 206 37.42 9.77 -15.31
C GLU A 206 36.15 10.61 -15.17
N TYR A 207 35.33 10.31 -14.17
CA TYR A 207 34.39 11.29 -13.65
C TYR A 207 35.24 12.33 -12.95
N SER A 208 35.54 13.38 -13.69
CA SER A 208 36.07 14.64 -13.20
C SER A 208 35.20 15.12 -12.03
N GLY A 209 35.61 14.80 -10.81
CA GLY A 209 35.57 15.63 -9.61
C GLY A 209 34.29 16.38 -9.20
N GLN A 210 33.17 16.25 -9.89
CA GLN A 210 31.90 16.86 -9.52
C GLN A 210 31.09 15.80 -8.79
N SER A 211 31.00 15.95 -7.47
CA SER A 211 30.10 15.13 -6.68
C SER A 211 28.67 15.26 -7.24
N LEU A 212 27.87 14.19 -7.23
CA LEU A 212 26.44 14.22 -7.61
C LEU A 212 25.64 15.35 -6.89
N GLN A 213 26.20 15.87 -5.81
CA GLN A 213 25.74 17.02 -5.04
C GLN A 213 25.76 18.33 -5.85
N GLU A 214 26.73 18.49 -6.75
CA GLU A 214 26.92 19.71 -7.57
C GLU A 214 26.05 19.70 -8.83
N CYS A 215 25.78 18.53 -9.42
CA CYS A 215 24.99 18.44 -10.65
C CYS A 215 23.48 18.61 -10.44
N LEU A 216 22.94 18.36 -9.24
CA LEU A 216 21.49 18.19 -9.04
C LEU A 216 20.82 19.23 -8.13
N TRP A 217 21.57 20.14 -7.49
CA TRP A 217 21.06 21.12 -6.50
C TRP A 217 19.99 20.51 -5.57
N LEU A 218 20.30 19.35 -4.97
CA LEU A 218 19.46 18.73 -3.95
C LEU A 218 19.94 19.20 -2.56
N PRO A 219 19.03 19.43 -1.59
CA PRO A 219 19.44 19.69 -0.21
C PRO A 219 20.37 18.58 0.29
N LYS A 220 21.40 18.92 1.08
CA LYS A 220 22.40 17.97 1.61
C LYS A 220 21.81 16.75 2.33
N GLU A 221 20.57 16.87 2.82
CA GLU A 221 19.81 15.84 3.53
C GLU A 221 19.12 14.83 2.60
N SER A 222 19.04 15.12 1.29
CA SER A 222 18.26 14.37 0.31
C SER A 222 19.09 13.36 -0.50
N VAL A 223 20.42 13.34 -0.35
CA VAL A 223 21.30 12.43 -1.09
C VAL A 223 22.04 11.52 -0.11
N LEU A 224 21.75 10.22 -0.16
CA LEU A 224 22.46 9.19 0.59
C LEU A 224 23.42 8.48 -0.34
N SER A 225 24.73 8.59 -0.09
CA SER A 225 25.70 7.71 -0.74
C SER A 225 25.58 6.31 -0.16
N GLY A 226 25.15 5.36 -0.97
CA GLY A 226 24.91 3.96 -0.66
C GLY A 226 25.87 3.00 -1.36
N SER A 227 26.84 3.48 -2.15
CA SER A 227 27.83 2.64 -2.87
C SER A 227 28.79 1.89 -1.94
N THR A 228 28.95 2.34 -0.70
CA THR A 228 29.77 1.69 0.34
C THR A 228 28.97 1.15 1.52
N LEU A 229 27.64 1.36 1.54
CA LEU A 229 26.80 1.02 2.68
C LEU A 229 26.09 -0.32 2.46
N SER A 230 26.02 -1.11 3.52
CA SER A 230 25.15 -2.29 3.59
C SER A 230 23.68 -1.88 3.45
N GLU A 231 22.84 -2.84 3.02
CA GLU A 231 21.40 -2.62 2.89
C GLU A 231 20.76 -2.21 4.24
N GLU A 232 21.32 -2.68 5.35
CA GLU A 232 20.90 -2.34 6.71
C GLU A 232 21.21 -0.89 7.09
N GLU A 233 22.40 -0.39 6.73
CA GLU A 233 22.80 0.99 6.98
C GLU A 233 21.97 1.98 6.16
N VAL A 234 21.68 1.64 4.90
CA VAL A 234 20.77 2.44 4.07
C VAL A 234 19.38 2.47 4.69
N ALA A 235 18.87 1.31 5.14
CA ALA A 235 17.58 1.23 5.81
C ALA A 235 17.54 2.07 7.10
N ASN A 236 18.59 2.01 7.93
CA ASN A 236 18.66 2.81 9.17
C ASN A 236 18.61 4.31 8.88
N LYS A 237 19.39 4.80 7.90
CA LYS A 237 19.35 6.22 7.52
C LYS A 237 17.97 6.64 7.01
N LEU A 238 17.32 5.79 6.20
CA LEU A 238 15.95 6.04 5.75
C LEU A 238 14.96 6.05 6.92
N CYS A 239 15.05 5.11 7.86
CA CYS A 239 14.21 5.08 9.05
C CYS A 239 14.33 6.37 9.86
N GLU A 240 15.53 6.90 10.08
CA GLU A 240 15.73 8.16 10.80
C GLU A 240 15.12 9.36 10.07
N ILE A 241 15.29 9.45 8.75
CA ILE A 241 14.65 10.50 7.94
C ILE A 241 13.12 10.37 8.02
N LEU A 242 12.58 9.16 7.85
CA LEU A 242 11.14 8.93 7.85
C LEU A 242 10.51 9.13 9.24
N LYS A 243 11.19 8.81 10.34
CA LYS A 243 10.73 9.14 11.70
C LYS A 243 10.49 10.63 11.89
N SER A 244 11.32 11.48 11.27
CA SER A 244 11.14 12.94 11.31
C SER A 244 10.00 13.44 10.42
N TRP A 245 9.73 12.76 9.29
CA TRP A 245 8.76 13.23 8.30
C TRP A 245 7.34 12.72 8.52
N VAL A 246 7.20 11.45 8.91
CA VAL A 246 5.91 10.75 8.98
C VAL A 246 4.87 11.43 9.89
N PRO A 247 5.23 11.99 11.06
CA PRO A 247 4.24 12.64 11.93
C PRO A 247 3.59 13.89 11.34
N ASP A 248 4.40 14.81 10.80
CA ASP A 248 3.92 16.19 10.55
C ASP A 248 4.19 16.71 9.13
N SER A 249 5.01 16.01 8.34
CA SER A 249 5.63 16.59 7.15
C SER A 249 5.25 15.88 5.84
N LEU A 250 4.45 14.82 5.90
CA LEU A 250 4.00 14.09 4.72
C LEU A 250 2.52 14.36 4.46
N LYS A 251 2.20 14.78 3.24
CA LYS A 251 0.83 15.04 2.79
C LYS A 251 0.08 13.71 2.60
N PRO A 252 -1.01 13.44 3.35
CA PRO A 252 -1.78 12.22 3.16
C PRO A 252 -2.69 12.30 1.92
N ILE A 253 -2.94 11.15 1.29
CA ILE A 253 -3.85 10.99 0.15
C ILE A 253 -4.59 9.66 0.26
N THR A 254 -5.79 9.56 -0.31
CA THR A 254 -6.54 8.30 -0.41
C THR A 254 -6.14 7.53 -1.68
N LEU A 255 -6.27 6.21 -1.67
CA LEU A 255 -6.03 5.42 -2.89
C LEU A 255 -7.09 5.70 -3.96
N GLU A 256 -8.28 6.16 -3.57
CA GLU A 256 -9.31 6.64 -4.48
C GLU A 256 -8.89 7.90 -5.24
N ALA A 257 -8.24 8.85 -4.55
CA ALA A 257 -7.70 10.04 -5.19
C ALA A 257 -6.52 9.66 -6.11
N ALA A 258 -5.67 8.71 -5.69
CA ALA A 258 -4.63 8.15 -6.55
C ALA A 258 -5.19 7.45 -7.80
N ALA A 259 -6.34 6.77 -7.69
CA ALA A 259 -7.01 6.13 -8.83
C ALA A 259 -7.53 7.16 -9.85
N LYS A 260 -8.00 8.33 -9.40
CA LYS A 260 -8.38 9.43 -10.31
C LYS A 260 -7.16 9.93 -11.10
N LEU A 261 -6.04 10.18 -10.41
CA LEU A 261 -4.78 10.56 -11.07
C LEU A 261 -4.29 9.48 -12.03
N ALA A 262 -4.41 8.20 -11.66
CA ALA A 262 -4.08 7.08 -12.53
C ALA A 262 -4.91 7.06 -13.83
N PHE A 263 -6.20 7.35 -13.73
CA PHE A 263 -7.08 7.48 -14.89
C PHE A 263 -6.64 8.64 -15.80
N ASP A 264 -6.34 9.81 -15.22
CA ASP A 264 -5.97 11.02 -15.96
C ASP A 264 -4.66 10.86 -16.76
N ILE A 265 -3.71 10.06 -16.26
CA ILE A 265 -2.44 9.75 -16.94
C ILE A 265 -2.54 8.56 -17.91
N GLY A 266 -3.74 8.00 -18.12
CA GLY A 266 -4.00 6.94 -19.10
C GLY A 266 -3.70 5.52 -18.60
N LEU A 267 -3.88 5.25 -17.31
CA LEU A 267 -3.99 3.89 -16.77
C LEU A 267 -5.46 3.45 -16.70
N ASN A 268 -5.70 2.15 -16.81
CA ASN A 268 -7.04 1.60 -16.62
C ASN A 268 -7.33 1.46 -15.13
N VAL A 269 -8.48 1.93 -14.65
CA VAL A 269 -8.96 1.66 -13.29
C VAL A 269 -9.98 0.54 -13.36
N ASP A 270 -9.82 -0.47 -12.51
CA ASP A 270 -10.69 -1.67 -12.48
C ASP A 270 -12.12 -1.40 -12.01
N GLU A 271 -12.33 -0.35 -11.20
CA GLU A 271 -13.64 0.00 -10.66
C GLU A 271 -14.58 0.57 -11.73
N SER A 272 -15.61 -0.21 -12.08
CA SER A 272 -16.60 0.17 -13.09
C SER A 272 -17.49 1.34 -12.65
N PRO A 273 -18.09 2.09 -13.60
CA PRO A 273 -19.07 3.12 -13.28
C PRO A 273 -20.27 2.60 -12.47
N VAL A 274 -20.66 1.34 -12.68
CA VAL A 274 -21.74 0.68 -11.94
C VAL A 274 -21.35 0.52 -10.47
N CYS A 275 -20.12 0.06 -10.20
CA CYS A 275 -19.58 -0.05 -8.84
C CYS A 275 -19.58 1.31 -8.13
N LYS A 276 -19.16 2.38 -8.82
CA LYS A 276 -19.16 3.75 -8.26
C LYS A 276 -20.58 4.22 -7.89
N LYS A 277 -21.56 3.97 -8.77
CA LYS A 277 -22.97 4.32 -8.50
C LYS A 277 -23.54 3.53 -7.32
N ALA A 278 -23.25 2.24 -7.25
CA ALA A 278 -23.66 1.39 -6.14
C ALA A 278 -23.05 1.86 -4.81
N MET A 279 -21.74 2.15 -4.78
CA MET A 279 -21.07 2.68 -3.59
C MET A 279 -21.63 4.03 -3.16
N ALA A 280 -21.90 4.95 -4.09
CA ALA A 280 -22.52 6.23 -3.77
C ALA A 280 -23.93 6.07 -3.15
N THR A 281 -24.70 5.10 -3.65
CA THR A 281 -26.04 4.78 -3.08
C THR A 281 -25.90 4.21 -1.67
N VAL A 282 -24.91 3.33 -1.44
CA VAL A 282 -24.64 2.78 -0.10
C VAL A 282 -24.18 3.88 0.86
N GLU A 283 -23.28 4.77 0.45
CA GLU A 283 -22.86 5.91 1.27
C GLU A 283 -24.02 6.84 1.61
N GLU A 284 -24.92 7.11 0.67
CA GLU A 284 -26.13 7.90 0.91
C GLU A 284 -27.06 7.24 1.93
N ILE A 285 -27.26 5.93 1.84
CA ILE A 285 -28.01 5.17 2.84
C ILE A 285 -27.31 5.24 4.20
N LEU A 286 -25.99 5.01 4.25
CA LEU A 286 -25.24 4.96 5.50
C LEU A 286 -25.15 6.32 6.21
N LYS A 287 -25.25 7.46 5.51
CA LYS A 287 -25.34 8.79 6.15
C LYS A 287 -26.49 8.90 7.14
N GLY A 288 -27.57 8.15 6.93
CA GLY A 288 -28.69 8.12 7.88
C GLY A 288 -28.31 7.52 9.24
N LEU A 289 -27.22 6.74 9.36
CA LEU A 289 -26.73 6.24 10.65
C LEU A 289 -26.24 7.36 11.56
N ASP A 290 -25.80 8.48 10.99
CA ASP A 290 -25.36 9.66 11.75
C ASP A 290 -26.54 10.33 12.48
N GLU A 291 -27.78 10.08 12.04
CA GLU A 291 -29.00 10.55 12.73
C GLU A 291 -29.28 9.76 14.02
N GLY A 292 -28.65 8.58 14.21
CA GLY A 292 -28.81 7.72 15.38
C GLY A 292 -29.26 6.31 14.99
N SER A 293 -28.61 5.29 15.56
CA SER A 293 -28.78 3.89 15.12
C SER A 293 -30.22 3.37 15.24
N VAL A 294 -30.96 3.80 16.25
CA VAL A 294 -32.35 3.35 16.49
C VAL A 294 -33.32 3.97 15.49
N GLU A 295 -33.20 5.28 15.25
CA GLU A 295 -34.06 6.02 14.32
C GLU A 295 -33.77 5.61 12.87
N PHE A 296 -32.49 5.40 12.56
CA PHE A 296 -32.07 4.85 11.29
C PHE A 296 -32.64 3.44 11.05
N GLN A 297 -32.54 2.55 12.04
CA GLN A 297 -33.09 1.19 11.94
C GLN A 297 -34.60 1.20 11.74
N GLN A 298 -35.33 2.06 12.45
CA GLN A 298 -36.79 2.18 12.28
C GLN A 298 -37.17 2.67 10.88
N LYS A 299 -36.43 3.64 10.31
CA LYS A 299 -36.69 4.18 8.98
C LYS A 299 -36.30 3.21 7.86
N GLN A 300 -35.10 2.63 7.92
CA GLN A 300 -34.52 1.84 6.84
C GLN A 300 -34.83 0.34 6.93
N LEU A 301 -35.07 -0.17 8.13
CA LEU A 301 -35.39 -1.57 8.40
C LEU A 301 -36.72 -1.67 9.16
N PRO A 302 -37.84 -1.12 8.62
CA PRO A 302 -39.12 -1.04 9.32
C PRO A 302 -39.65 -2.43 9.72
N LEU A 303 -39.27 -3.46 8.96
CA LEU A 303 -39.63 -4.85 9.23
C LEU A 303 -38.78 -5.50 10.33
N GLN A 304 -37.65 -4.91 10.74
CA GLN A 304 -36.77 -5.43 11.80
C GLN A 304 -36.95 -4.68 13.13
N GLY A 305 -38.00 -3.87 13.26
CA GLY A 305 -38.36 -3.18 14.50
C GLY A 305 -39.14 -4.07 15.48
N HIS A 306 -40.04 -3.45 16.25
CA HIS A 306 -40.79 -4.11 17.32
C HIS A 306 -41.57 -5.37 16.87
N LEU A 307 -42.09 -5.41 15.63
CA LEU A 307 -42.83 -6.56 15.10
C LEU A 307 -41.94 -7.80 14.95
N TRP A 308 -40.71 -7.61 14.50
CA TRP A 308 -39.75 -8.71 14.38
C TRP A 308 -39.33 -9.25 15.73
N HIS A 309 -39.07 -8.37 16.70
CA HIS A 309 -38.78 -8.77 18.07
C HIS A 309 -39.93 -9.59 18.66
N ARG A 310 -41.17 -9.13 18.49
CA ARG A 310 -42.37 -9.84 18.95
C ARG A 310 -42.54 -11.19 18.26
N LEU A 311 -42.30 -11.28 16.95
CA LEU A 311 -42.35 -12.54 16.20
C LEU A 311 -41.29 -13.53 16.69
N ALA A 312 -40.07 -13.04 16.93
CA ALA A 312 -38.97 -13.86 17.45
C ALA A 312 -39.23 -14.36 18.88
N GLU A 313 -39.90 -13.57 19.72
CA GLU A 313 -40.35 -14.00 21.05
C GLU A 313 -41.40 -15.11 20.96
N ILE A 314 -42.42 -14.93 20.12
CA ILE A 314 -43.47 -15.93 19.90
C ILE A 314 -42.86 -17.26 19.40
N ASP A 315 -41.98 -17.21 18.39
CA ASP A 315 -41.36 -18.43 17.85
C ASP A 315 -40.42 -19.10 18.87
N LYS A 316 -39.75 -18.31 19.72
CA LYS A 316 -38.95 -18.84 20.84
C LYS A 316 -39.84 -19.53 21.89
N GLU A 317 -41.01 -18.99 22.20
CA GLU A 317 -41.98 -19.61 23.11
C GLU A 317 -42.58 -20.89 22.53
N GLU A 318 -43.04 -20.89 21.29
CA GLU A 318 -43.53 -22.09 20.60
C GLU A 318 -42.46 -23.19 20.52
N SER A 319 -41.22 -22.82 20.25
CA SER A 319 -40.10 -23.76 20.20
C SER A 319 -39.80 -24.40 21.57
N LYS A 320 -39.95 -23.65 22.67
CA LYS A 320 -39.87 -24.22 24.03
C LYS A 320 -41.02 -25.18 24.31
N LEU A 321 -42.24 -24.82 23.92
CA LEU A 321 -43.41 -25.68 24.08
C LEU A 321 -43.24 -27.00 23.31
N ARG A 322 -42.86 -26.95 22.03
CA ARG A 322 -42.57 -28.13 21.20
C ARG A 322 -41.48 -29.04 21.80
N LYS A 323 -40.44 -28.47 22.40
CA LYS A 323 -39.42 -29.26 23.13
C LYS A 323 -40.00 -29.92 24.38
N SER A 324 -40.72 -29.17 25.20
CA SER A 324 -41.35 -29.70 26.40
C SER A 324 -42.38 -30.80 26.12
N GLU A 325 -43.11 -30.70 25.00
CA GLU A 325 -44.03 -31.73 24.54
C GLU A 325 -43.27 -32.97 24.08
N LYS A 326 -42.22 -32.83 23.26
CA LYS A 326 -41.37 -33.95 22.86
C LYS A 326 -40.75 -34.67 24.06
N ASP A 327 -40.24 -33.94 25.05
CA ASP A 327 -39.66 -34.52 26.26
C ASP A 327 -40.72 -35.23 27.11
N ARG A 328 -41.94 -34.69 27.15
CA ARG A 328 -43.09 -35.31 27.84
C ARG A 328 -43.62 -36.55 27.13
N TRP A 329 -43.55 -36.60 25.79
CA TRP A 329 -43.87 -37.79 25.00
C TRP A 329 -42.80 -38.88 25.15
N LEU A 330 -41.51 -38.51 25.11
CA LEU A 330 -40.40 -39.43 25.33
C LEU A 330 -40.40 -40.01 26.76
N GLY A 331 -40.73 -39.20 27.77
CA GLY A 331 -40.85 -39.66 29.15
C GLY A 331 -42.07 -40.54 29.44
N ARG A 332 -43.04 -40.67 28.51
CA ARG A 332 -44.16 -41.64 28.60
C ARG A 332 -43.88 -42.95 27.85
N LEU A 333 -42.79 -43.01 27.09
CA LEU A 333 -42.35 -44.17 26.31
C LEU A 333 -41.28 -45.00 27.04
N VAL A 334 -40.82 -44.54 28.21
CA VAL A 334 -39.96 -45.26 29.16
C VAL A 334 -40.81 -45.76 30.32
#